data_AF-W7Q4W0-F1
#
_entry.id   AF-W7Q4W0-F1
#
_cell.length_a   1.000
_cell.length_b   1.000
_cell.length_c   1.000
_cell.angle_alpha   90.00
_cell.angle_beta   90.00
_cell.angle_gamma   90.00
#
_symmetry.space_group_name_H-M   'P 1'
#
loop_
_entity.id
_entity.type
_entity.pdbx_description
1 polymer ?
#
loop_
_entity_poly.entity_id
_entity_poly.type
_entity_poly.pdbx_seq_one_letter_code
_entity_poly.pdbx_strand_id
1 'polypeptide(L)' 'MVVDNEPGAFALAPLLRQAMAAGRIGGSHHHGAWIDVGTPERLARLDQRLRSR' A
#
# COMPACT_ATOMS: atom_id res chain seq x y z
N MET A 1 -4.34 14.70 9.99
CA MET A 1 -3.29 14.03 10.77
C MET A 1 -2.00 14.76 10.46
N VAL A 2 -1.63 15.76 11.27
CA VAL A 2 -0.31 16.38 11.17
C VAL A 2 0.57 15.59 12.12
N VAL A 3 1.67 15.05 11.59
CA VAL A 3 2.65 14.29 12.37
C VAL A 3 3.82 15.23 12.54
N ASP A 4 4.22 15.50 13.78
CA ASP A 4 5.40 16.30 14.09
C ASP A 4 6.65 15.52 13.70
N ASN A 5 7.07 15.65 12.45
CA ASN A 5 8.28 15.04 11.92
C ASN A 5 9.11 16.11 11.21
N GLU A 6 10.43 16.02 11.35
CA GLU A 6 11.35 16.91 10.65
C GLU A 6 11.05 16.90 9.13
N PRO A 7 11.12 18.06 8.45
CA PRO A 7 10.93 18.14 7.01
C PRO A 7 11.88 17.19 6.26
N GLY A 8 11.35 16.30 5.42
CA GLY A 8 12.15 15.35 4.65
C GLY A 8 11.43 14.06 4.31
N ALA A 9 12.18 13.08 3.80
CA ALA A 9 11.66 11.75 3.50
C ALA A 9 11.72 10.86 4.75
N PHE A 10 10.60 10.25 5.12
CA PHE A 10 10.48 9.31 6.23
C PHE A 10 9.54 8.17 5.86
N ALA A 11 9.71 7.03 6.53
CA ALA A 11 8.86 5.88 6.31
C ALA A 11 7.45 6.13 6.86
N LEU A 12 6.42 5.80 6.08
CA LEU A 12 5.03 5.90 6.51
C LEU A 12 4.65 4.83 7.55
N ALA A 13 5.25 3.63 7.47
CA ALA A 13 4.86 2.49 8.29
C ALA A 13 4.96 2.73 9.82
N PRO A 14 6.02 3.36 10.36
CA PRO A 14 6.08 3.72 11.78
C PRO A 14 4.92 4.62 12.24
N LEU A 15 4.52 5.59 11.41
CA LEU A 15 3.43 6.53 11.74
C LEU A 15 2.08 5.82 11.80
N LEU A 16 1.83 4.93 10.85
CA LEU A 16 0.60 4.12 10.84
C LEU A 16 0.53 3.21 12.06
N ARG A 17 1.63 2.60 12.49
CA ARG A 17 1.66 1.76 13.70
C ARG A 17 1.34 2.55 14.97
N GLN A 18 1.89 3.76 15.12
CA GLN A 18 1.55 4.64 16.25
C GLN A 18 0.07 5.02 16.25
N ALA A 19 -0.50 5.34 15.08
CA ALA A 19 -1.91 5.65 14.96
C ALA A 19 -2.82 4.43 15.24
N MET A 20 -2.41 3.22 14.83
CA MET A 20 -3.09 1.96 15.17
C MET A 20 -3.09 1.71 16.68
N ALA A 21 -1.94 1.88 17.36
CA ALA A 21 -1.83 1.72 18.81
C ALA A 21 -2.73 2.71 19.58
N ALA A 22 -2.97 3.89 19.02
CA ALA A 22 -3.89 4.88 19.56
C ALA A 22 -5.37 4.66 19.18
N GLY A 23 -5.70 3.56 18.48
CA GLY A 23 -7.07 3.27 18.03
C GLY A 23 -7.62 4.24 16.98
N ARG A 24 -6.74 4.95 16.25
CA ARG A 24 -7.12 6.01 15.29
C ARG A 24 -7.16 5.55 13.84
N ILE A 25 -6.98 4.26 13.57
CA ILE A 25 -6.94 3.67 12.23
C ILE A 25 -8.01 2.61 12.10
N GLY A 26 -8.83 2.73 11.06
CA GLY A 26 -9.70 1.65 10.56
C GLY A 26 -9.07 0.95 9.36
N GLY A 27 -9.67 -0.16 8.94
CA GLY A 27 -9.27 -0.89 7.74
C GLY A 27 -10.47 -1.50 7.05
N SER A 28 -10.34 -1.73 5.74
CA SER A 28 -11.32 -2.45 4.92
C SER A 28 -10.64 -3.58 4.17
N HIS A 29 -11.29 -4.73 4.05
CA HIS A 29 -10.77 -5.84 3.26
C HIS A 29 -11.18 -5.69 1.79
N HIS A 30 -10.19 -5.55 0.91
CA HIS A 30 -10.42 -5.58 -0.53
C HIS A 30 -10.46 -7.03 -1.03
N HIS A 31 -11.60 -7.47 -1.55
CA HIS A 31 -11.82 -8.85 -2.00
C HIS A 31 -11.45 -9.10 -3.46
N GLY A 32 -11.17 -8.04 -4.23
CA GLY A 32 -10.78 -8.15 -5.63
C GLY A 32 -9.32 -8.58 -5.82
N ALA A 33 -8.95 -8.83 -7.08
CA ALA A 33 -7.57 -9.09 -7.42
C ALA A 33 -6.74 -7.80 -7.28
N TRP A 34 -5.76 -7.82 -6.38
CA TRP A 34 -4.76 -6.77 -6.22
C TRP A 34 -3.38 -7.31 -6.56
N ILE A 35 -2.61 -6.57 -7.35
CA ILE A 35 -1.33 -7.02 -7.90
C ILE A 35 -0.33 -5.87 -7.81
N ASP A 36 0.76 -6.09 -7.09
CA ASP A 36 1.86 -5.13 -6.95
C ASP A 36 2.79 -5.18 -8.17
N VAL A 37 2.65 -4.21 -9.08
CA VAL A 37 3.46 -4.10 -10.30
C VAL A 37 4.63 -3.15 -10.08
N GLY A 38 5.71 -3.69 -9.50
CA GLY A 38 6.95 -2.96 -9.27
C GLY A 38 8.05 -3.21 -10.32
N THR A 39 7.84 -4.13 -11.28
CA THR A 39 8.84 -4.45 -12.32
C THR A 39 8.18 -4.71 -13.68
N PRO A 40 8.93 -4.58 -14.80
CA PRO A 40 8.41 -4.88 -16.14
C PRO A 40 7.88 -6.32 -16.29
N GLU A 41 8.52 -7.30 -15.65
CA GLU A 41 8.11 -8.72 -15.73
C GLU A 41 6.77 -8.95 -15.02
N ARG A 42 6.53 -8.26 -13.90
CA ARG A 42 5.25 -8.32 -13.20
C ARG A 42 4.12 -7.70 -14.04
N LEU A 43 4.42 -6.64 -14.79
CA LEU A 43 3.47 -6.03 -15.72
C LEU A 43 3.13 -7.01 -16.86
N ALA A 44 4.14 -7.57 -17.53
CA ALA A 44 3.93 -8.51 -18.63
C ALA A 44 3.08 -9.72 -18.21
N ARG A 45 3.30 -10.25 -17.00
CA ARG A 45 2.50 -11.34 -16.43
C ARG A 45 1.05 -10.92 -16.17
N LEU A 46 0.84 -9.68 -15.70
CA LEU A 46 -0.52 -9.14 -15.51
C LEU A 46 -1.23 -9.04 -16.86
N ASP A 47 -0.57 -8.49 -17.88
CA ASP A 47 -1.14 -8.35 -19.23
C ASP A 47 -1.57 -9.69 -19.82
N GLN A 48 -0.72 -10.72 -19.70
CA GLN A 48 -1.07 -12.08 -20.15
C GLN A 48 -2.34 -12.60 -19.48
N ARG A 49 -2.45 -12.44 -18.15
CA ARG A 49 -3.63 -12.86 -17.37
C ARG A 49 -4.90 -12.13 -17.76
N LEU A 50 -4.80 -10.85 -18.12
CA LEU A 50 -5.96 -10.04 -18.52
C LEU A 50 -6.44 -10.36 -19.93
N ARG A 51 -5.53 -10.74 -20.83
CA ARG A 51 -5.85 -11.12 -22.21
C ARG A 51 -6.41 -12.54 -22.34
N SER A 52 -6.08 -13.43 -21.40
CA SER A 52 -6.56 -14.82 -21.38
C SER A 52 -7.89 -14.99 -20.63
N ARG A 53 -8.59 -13.90 -20.36
CA ARG A 53 -9.82 -13.84 -19.56
C ARG A 53 -10.96 -13.39 -20.44
#